data_AF-A0A7K1F5A2-F1
#
_entry.id   AF-A0A7K1F5A2-F1
#
_cell.length_a   1.000
_cell.length_b   1.000
_cell.length_c   1.000
_cell.angle_alpha   90.00
_cell.angle_beta   90.00
_cell.angle_gamma   90.00
#
_symmetry.space_group_name_H-M   'P 1'
#
loop_
_entity.id
_entity.type
_entity.pdbx_description
1 polymer ?
#
loop_
_entity_poly.entity_id
_entity_poly.type
_entity_poly.pdbx_seq_one_letter_code
_entity_poly.pdbx_strand_id
1 'polypeptide(L)'
;MALTTDQLKKYWDTANILRKNLDAAEYKHIVLGLVFLKYVSDSFAERRDELSAAFSDPKSDRYKPDAKRLKAALDDRNYYKEVNVFWVPE
;
A
#
# COMPACT_ATOMS: atom_id res chain seq x y z
N MET A 1 4.35 12.73 2.00
CA MET A 1 3.96 13.91 2.80
C MET A 1 3.83 13.45 4.25
N ALA A 2 4.54 14.07 5.20
CA ALA A 2 4.45 13.67 6.61
C ALA A 2 3.12 14.14 7.22
N LEU A 3 2.54 13.33 8.12
CA LEU A 3 1.32 13.70 8.85
C LEU A 3 1.59 14.92 9.73
N THR A 4 0.63 15.84 9.80
CA THR A 4 0.72 16.98 10.72
C THR A 4 0.46 16.53 12.15
N THR A 5 0.93 17.32 13.13
CA THR A 5 0.69 17.06 14.55
C THR A 5 -0.80 16.94 14.88
N ASP A 6 -1.65 17.75 14.24
CA ASP A 6 -3.09 17.71 14.45
C ASP A 6 -3.73 16.42 13.90
N GLN A 7 -3.24 15.93 12.75
CA GLN A 7 -3.71 14.65 12.20
C GLN A 7 -3.30 13.48 13.10
N LEU A 8 -2.06 13.47 13.59
CA LEU A 8 -1.56 12.46 14.52
C LEU A 8 -2.42 12.44 15.80
N LYS A 9 -2.70 13.61 16.36
CA LYS A 9 -3.57 13.73 17.54
C LYS A 9 -4.96 13.18 17.26
N LYS A 10 -5.57 13.54 16.12
CA LYS A 10 -6.89 13.02 15.72
C LYS A 10 -6.92 11.50 15.62
N TYR A 11 -5.90 10.87 15.01
CA TYR A 11 -5.83 9.42 14.89
C TYR A 11 -5.60 8.73 16.24
N TRP A 12 -4.77 9.32 17.09
CA TRP A 12 -4.56 8.84 18.46
C TRP A 12 -5.86 8.86 19.27
N ASP A 13 -6.59 9.97 19.24
CA ASP A 13 -7.86 10.13 19.95
C ASP A 13 -8.91 9.13 19.42
N THR A 14 -8.98 8.96 18.10
CA THR A 14 -9.87 7.97 17.46
C THR A 14 -9.51 6.54 17.90
N ALA A 15 -8.23 6.19 17.91
CA ALA A 15 -7.78 4.87 18.34
C ALA A 15 -8.13 4.61 19.82
N ASN A 16 -8.02 5.62 20.68
CA ASN A 16 -8.41 5.52 22.10
C ASN A 16 -9.91 5.30 22.27
N ILE A 17 -10.75 5.96 21.47
CA ILE A 17 -12.20 5.74 21.49
C ILE A 17 -12.53 4.29 21.09
N LEU A 18 -11.87 3.79 20.04
CA LEU A 18 -12.09 2.43 19.53
C LEU A 18 -11.53 1.33 20.46
N ARG A 19 -10.50 1.63 21.27
CA ARG A 19 -9.95 0.71 22.27
C ARG A 19 -10.97 0.27 23.33
N LYS A 20 -11.92 1.13 23.68
CA LYS A 20 -12.90 0.91 24.77
C LYS A 20 -12.19 0.44 26.06
N ASN A 21 -12.52 -0.77 26.54
CA ASN A 21 -12.02 -1.33 27.79
C ASN A 21 -10.81 -2.28 27.62
N LEU A 22 -10.28 -2.45 26.40
CA LEU A 22 -9.10 -3.30 26.15
C LEU A 22 -7.84 -2.64 26.68
N ASP A 23 -6.91 -3.41 27.27
CA ASP A 23 -5.64 -2.84 27.71
C ASP A 23 -4.80 -2.34 26.52
N ALA A 24 -4.02 -1.29 26.75
CA ALA A 24 -3.17 -0.71 25.72
C ALA A 24 -2.09 -1.70 25.22
N ALA A 25 -1.58 -2.57 26.11
CA ALA A 25 -0.58 -3.56 25.72
C ALA A 25 -1.14 -4.62 24.77
N GLU A 26 -2.44 -4.91 24.82
CA GLU A 26 -3.12 -5.86 23.94
C GLU A 26 -3.58 -5.16 22.65
N TYR A 27 -4.19 -3.98 22.78
CA TYR A 27 -4.76 -3.24 21.66
C TYR A 27 -3.70 -2.77 20.63
N LYS A 28 -2.45 -2.54 21.08
CA LYS A 28 -1.34 -2.15 20.18
C LYS A 28 -1.13 -3.17 19.06
N HIS A 29 -1.29 -4.47 19.33
CA HIS A 29 -1.06 -5.51 18.33
C HIS A 29 -2.11 -5.46 17.22
N ILE A 30 -3.35 -5.12 17.57
CA ILE A 30 -4.46 -4.96 16.63
C ILE A 30 -4.23 -3.70 15.78
N VAL A 31 -4.04 -2.54 16.41
CA VAL A 31 -3.91 -1.27 15.69
C VAL A 31 -2.66 -1.25 14.81
N LEU A 32 -1.51 -1.67 15.33
CA LEU A 32 -0.28 -1.74 14.54
C LEU A 32 -0.41 -2.75 13.40
N GLY A 33 -1.08 -3.88 13.62
CA GLY A 33 -1.39 -4.85 12.56
C GLY A 33 -2.26 -4.27 11.45
N LEU A 34 -3.32 -3.52 11.80
CA LEU A 34 -4.20 -2.88 10.82
C LEU A 34 -3.51 -1.75 10.06
N VAL A 35 -2.71 -0.92 10.73
CA VAL A 35 -1.92 0.13 10.07
C VAL A 35 -0.91 -0.47 9.12
N PHE A 36 -0.23 -1.55 9.55
CA PHE A 36 0.71 -2.28 8.70
C PHE A 36 0.02 -2.86 7.46
N LEU A 37 -1.14 -3.52 7.63
CA LEU A 37 -1.90 -4.07 6.52
C LEU A 37 -2.34 -2.98 5.55
N LYS A 38 -2.87 -1.85 6.07
CA LYS A 38 -3.25 -0.71 5.24
C LYS A 38 -2.07 -0.18 4.45
N TYR A 39 -0.91 -0.01 5.08
CA TYR A 39 0.31 0.44 4.42
C TYR A 39 0.74 -0.50 3.30
N VAL A 40 0.80 -1.80 3.56
CA VAL A 40 1.18 -2.79 2.54
C VAL A 40 0.20 -2.80 1.36
N SER A 41 -1.11 -2.77 1.62
CA SER A 41 -2.12 -2.71 0.57
C SER A 41 -2.03 -1.42 -0.25
N ASP A 42 -1.82 -0.27 0.39
CA ASP A 42 -1.70 1.01 -0.29
C ASP A 42 -0.44 1.08 -1.16
N SER A 43 0.71 0.69 -0.61
CA SER A 43 1.97 0.68 -1.37
C SER A 43 1.92 -0.28 -2.56
N PHE A 44 1.22 -1.42 -2.43
CA PHE A 44 0.99 -2.32 -3.55
C PHE A 44 0.11 -1.68 -4.62
N ALA A 45 -1.00 -1.05 -4.25
CA ALA A 45 -1.90 -0.38 -5.18
C ALA A 45 -1.22 0.78 -5.91
N GLU A 46 -0.53 1.66 -5.17
CA GLU A 46 0.24 2.77 -5.72
C GLU A 46 1.28 2.28 -6.73
N ARG A 47 2.04 1.23 -6.38
CA ARG A 47 3.02 0.65 -7.30
C ARG A 47 2.36 0.03 -8.54
N ARG A 48 1.20 -0.60 -8.40
CA ARG A 48 0.45 -1.17 -9.53
C ARG A 48 -0.02 -0.07 -10.48
N ASP A 49 -0.47 1.06 -9.96
CA ASP A 49 -0.88 2.23 -10.76
C ASP A 49 0.31 2.85 -11.50
N GLU A 50 1.46 3.01 -10.84
CA GLU A 50 2.71 3.47 -11.47
C GLU A 50 3.13 2.57 -12.63
N LEU A 51 3.13 1.25 -12.41
CA LEU A 51 3.49 0.26 -13.44
C LEU A 51 2.48 0.26 -14.58
N SER A 52 1.18 0.39 -14.28
CA SER A 52 0.11 0.47 -15.28
C SER A 52 0.29 1.67 -16.20
N ALA A 53 0.60 2.84 -15.63
CA ALA A 53 0.93 4.04 -16.38
C ALA A 53 2.20 3.84 -17.23
N ALA A 54 3.28 3.31 -16.64
CA ALA A 54 4.54 3.10 -17.33
C ALA A 54 4.48 2.06 -18.47
N PHE A 55 3.64 1.04 -18.35
CA PHE A 55 3.43 0.02 -19.38
C PHE A 55 2.44 0.46 -20.46
N SER A 56 1.57 1.42 -20.18
CA SER A 56 0.57 1.93 -21.13
C SER A 56 1.07 3.12 -21.95
N ASP A 57 2.14 3.80 -21.53
CA ASP A 57 2.71 4.94 -22.26
C ASP A 57 3.57 4.48 -23.46
N PRO A 58 3.20 4.79 -24.73
CA PRO A 58 3.98 4.42 -25.91
C PRO A 58 5.40 5.00 -25.98
N LYS A 59 5.69 6.04 -25.20
CA LYS A 59 7.01 6.70 -25.14
C LYS A 59 7.92 6.13 -24.06
N SER A 60 7.39 5.28 -23.19
CA SER A 60 8.15 4.64 -22.12
C SER A 60 8.94 3.44 -22.66
N ASP A 61 10.19 3.28 -22.21
CA ASP A 61 11.01 2.09 -22.52
C ASP A 61 10.33 0.78 -22.08
N ARG A 62 9.38 0.86 -21.14
CA ARG A 62 8.66 -0.28 -20.59
C ARG A 62 7.31 -0.53 -21.27
N TYR A 63 6.96 0.19 -22.34
CA TYR A 63 5.68 0.06 -23.04
C TYR A 63 5.35 -1.38 -23.43
N LYS A 64 4.12 -1.81 -23.14
CA LYS A 64 3.55 -3.11 -23.52
C LYS A 64 2.29 -2.87 -24.37
N PRO A 65 2.37 -2.99 -25.71
CA PRO A 65 1.22 -2.73 -26.60
C PRO A 65 0.12 -3.79 -26.50
N ASP A 66 0.45 -4.98 -26.01
CA ASP A 66 -0.49 -6.11 -25.91
C ASP A 66 -1.09 -6.20 -24.50
N ALA A 67 -2.42 -6.24 -24.42
CA ALA A 67 -3.15 -6.26 -23.15
C ALA A 67 -2.86 -7.51 -22.30
N LYS A 68 -2.54 -8.65 -22.93
CA LYS A 68 -2.19 -9.89 -22.22
C LYS A 68 -0.80 -9.78 -21.61
N ARG A 69 0.17 -9.20 -22.35
CA ARG A 69 1.52 -8.91 -21.83
C ARG A 69 1.50 -7.84 -20.74
N LEU A 70 0.64 -6.83 -20.85
CA LEU A 70 0.48 -5.80 -19.82
C LEU A 70 -0.01 -6.43 -18.50
N LYS A 71 -1.07 -7.25 -18.54
CA LYS A 71 -1.53 -7.97 -17.35
C LYS A 71 -0.45 -8.90 -16.77
N ALA A 72 0.22 -9.68 -17.62
CA ALA A 72 1.29 -10.56 -17.17
C ALA A 72 2.46 -9.80 -16.52
N ALA A 73 2.78 -8.58 -16.99
CA ALA A 73 3.79 -7.73 -16.40
C ALA A 73 3.32 -7.10 -15.07
N LEU A 74 2.05 -6.67 -14.99
CA LEU A 74 1.46 -6.20 -13.73
C LEU A 74 1.39 -7.28 -12.66
N ASP A 75 1.32 -8.55 -13.06
CA ASP A 75 1.28 -9.68 -12.13
C ASP A 75 2.68 -10.28 -11.84
N ASP A 76 3.75 -9.69 -12.40
CA ASP A 76 5.12 -10.07 -12.09
C ASP A 76 5.61 -9.40 -10.80
N ARG A 77 5.84 -10.24 -9.79
CA ARG A 77 6.31 -9.85 -8.45
C ARG A 77 7.64 -9.09 -8.46
N ASN A 78 8.48 -9.29 -9.47
CA ASN A 78 9.80 -8.66 -9.53
C ASN A 78 9.69 -7.13 -9.61
N TYR A 79 8.68 -6.59 -10.31
CA TYR A 79 8.46 -5.14 -10.42
C TYR A 79 8.03 -4.46 -9.12
N TYR A 80 7.58 -5.24 -8.14
CA TYR A 80 7.24 -4.77 -6.80
C TYR A 80 8.43 -4.92 -5.86
N LYS A 81 9.13 -6.06 -5.94
CA LYS A 81 10.33 -6.31 -5.13
C LYS A 81 11.47 -5.35 -5.44
N GLU A 82 11.63 -4.89 -6.68
CA GLU A 82 12.69 -3.94 -7.06
C GLU A 82 12.64 -2.61 -6.28
N VAL A 83 11.47 -2.24 -5.75
CA VAL A 83 11.26 -1.03 -4.94
C VAL A 83 10.86 -1.36 -3.50
N ASN A 84 11.11 -2.60 -3.03
CA ASN A 84 10.75 -3.09 -1.70
C ASN A 84 9.25 -3.00 -1.37
N VAL A 85 8.38 -3.07 -2.39
CA VAL A 85 6.93 -3.16 -2.19
C VAL A 85 6.53 -4.62 -2.04
N PHE A 86 5.77 -4.92 -0.99
CA PHE A 86 5.24 -6.25 -0.76
C PHE A 86 4.22 -6.62 -1.85
N TRP A 87 4.32 -7.84 -2.36
CA TRP A 87 3.33 -8.39 -3.27
C TRP A 87 2.11 -8.87 -2.46
N VAL A 88 0.93 -8.34 -2.79
CA VAL A 88 -0.34 -8.74 -2.19
C VAL A 88 -1.16 -9.51 -3.24
N PRO A 89 -1.43 -10.80 -3.05
CA PRO A 89 -2.34 -11.54 -3.92
C PRO A 89 -3.79 -11.06 -3.69
N GLU A 90 -4.55 -10.90 -4.77
CA GLU A 90 -6.01 -10.66 -4.74
C GLU A 90 -6.79 -11.93 -4.35
#